data_AF-X1D967-F1
#
_entry.id   AF-X1D967-F1
#
_cell.length_a   1.000
_cell.length_b   1.000
_cell.length_c   1.000
_cell.angle_alpha   90.00
_cell.angle_beta   90.00
_cell.angle_gamma   90.00
#
_symmetry.space_group_name_H-M   'P 1'
#
loop_
_entity.id
_entity.type
_entity.pdbx_description
1 polymer ?
#
loop_
_entity_poly.entity_id
_entity_poly.type
_entity_poly.pdbx_seq_one_letter_code
_entity_poly.pdbx_strand_id
1 'polypeptide(L)'
;MPLALPGVIATSVFAIITSWNEYLFAMLFISSEVKKTIPVGLTGFITAHEDRWDLIFSGSVMASIPVLIFFIYIQKFLIEAWGAGGV
;
A
#
# COMPACT_ATOMS: atom_id res chain seq x y z
N MET A 1 19.36 8.24 20.86
CA MET A 1 19.23 7.28 19.75
C MET A 1 19.00 7.99 18.40
N PRO A 2 19.96 8.75 17.83
CA PRO A 2 19.79 9.39 16.51
C PRO A 2 20.30 8.51 15.34
N LEU A 3 21.23 7.60 15.61
CA LEU A 3 21.86 6.71 14.62
C LEU A 3 20.91 5.63 14.09
N ALA A 4 19.90 5.22 14.86
CA ALA A 4 18.91 4.23 14.45
C ALA A 4 17.73 4.85 13.66
N LEU A 5 17.63 6.18 13.63
CA LEU A 5 16.50 6.89 13.01
C LEU A 5 16.30 6.54 11.52
N PRO A 6 17.36 6.45 10.68
CA PRO A 6 17.21 6.06 9.28
C PRO A 6 16.69 4.62 9.13
N GLY A 7 17.16 3.71 9.99
CA GLY A 7 16.73 2.31 10.00
C GLY A 7 15.26 2.17 10.42
N VAL A 8 14.84 2.89 11.47
CA VAL A 8 13.44 2.89 11.94
C VAL A 8 12.49 3.45 10.87
N ILE A 9 12.89 4.51 10.17
CA ILE A 9 12.12 5.07 9.04
C ILE A 9 11.99 4.04 7.93
N ALA A 10 13.09 3.40 7.52
CA ALA A 10 13.07 2.37 6.47
C ALA A 10 12.16 1.19 6.82
N THR A 11 12.27 0.65 8.05
CA THR A 11 11.43 -0.47 8.51
C THR A 11 9.96 -0.07 8.62
N SER A 12 9.65 1.12 9.12
CA SER A 12 8.27 1.60 9.24
C SER A 12 7.61 1.75 7.86
N VAL A 13 8.35 2.27 6.90
CA VAL A 13 7.85 2.43 5.53
C VAL A 13 7.65 1.07 4.85
N PHE A 14 8.60 0.14 5.01
CA PHE A 14 8.44 -1.22 4.53
C PHE A 14 7.20 -1.90 5.12
N ALA A 15 7.01 -1.78 6.44
CA ALA A 15 5.84 -2.34 7.12
C ALA A 15 4.52 -1.76 6.61
N ILE A 16 4.46 -0.44 6.34
CA ILE A 16 3.26 0.18 5.76
C ILE A 16 2.97 -0.37 4.37
N ILE A 17 3.99 -0.47 3.50
CA ILE A 17 3.83 -1.02 2.14
C ILE A 17 3.32 -2.45 2.20
N THR A 18 3.93 -3.30 3.03
CA THR A 18 3.49 -4.69 3.18
C THR A 18 2.06 -4.77 3.71
N SER A 19 1.72 -4.00 4.75
CA SER A 19 0.37 -4.02 5.33
C SER A 19 -0.71 -3.52 4.38
N TRP A 20 -0.40 -2.54 3.52
CA TRP A 20 -1.36 -1.98 2.56
C TRP A 20 -1.60 -2.91 1.37
N ASN A 21 -0.59 -3.70 0.97
CA ASN A 21 -0.72 -4.67 -0.13
C ASN A 21 -1.26 -6.03 0.33
N GLU A 22 -1.43 -6.23 1.64
CA GLU A 22 -1.85 -7.52 2.19
C GLU A 22 -3.35 -7.77 1.94
N TYR A 23 -3.63 -8.50 0.85
CA TYR A 23 -4.98 -8.85 0.43
C TYR A 23 -5.55 -10.05 1.18
N LEU A 24 -4.76 -11.13 1.32
CA LEU A 24 -5.25 -12.41 1.83
C LEU A 24 -5.62 -12.31 3.31
N PHE A 25 -4.78 -11.67 4.11
CA PHE A 25 -5.05 -11.49 5.53
C PHE A 25 -6.30 -10.64 5.77
N ALA A 26 -6.45 -9.54 5.02
CA ALA A 26 -7.63 -8.68 5.10
C ALA A 26 -8.90 -9.43 4.70
N MET A 27 -8.86 -10.24 3.64
CA MET A 27 -10.02 -11.02 3.19
C MET A 27 -10.44 -12.09 4.21
N LEU A 28 -9.49 -12.73 4.88
CA LEU A 28 -9.76 -13.81 5.83
C LEU A 28 -10.27 -13.32 7.19
N PHE A 29 -9.69 -12.22 7.71
CA PHE A 29 -9.99 -11.75 9.07
C PHE A 29 -11.04 -10.65 9.15
N ILE A 30 -11.30 -9.91 8.06
CA ILE A 30 -12.26 -8.80 8.06
C ILE A 30 -13.60 -9.27 7.51
N SER A 31 -14.52 -9.61 8.43
CA SER A 31 -15.89 -10.02 8.08
C SER A 31 -16.87 -8.84 7.95
N SER A 32 -16.50 -7.65 8.42
CA SER A 32 -17.37 -6.46 8.38
C SER A 32 -17.11 -5.62 7.13
N GLU A 33 -18.14 -5.38 6.33
CA GLU A 33 -18.07 -4.58 5.09
C GLU A 33 -17.47 -3.19 5.31
N VAL A 34 -17.77 -2.53 6.43
CA VAL A 34 -17.30 -1.17 6.74
C VAL A 34 -15.79 -1.12 7.04
N LYS A 35 -15.19 -2.26 7.38
CA LYS A 35 -13.76 -2.36 7.74
C LYS A 35 -12.90 -2.93 6.62
N LYS A 36 -13.50 -3.35 5.50
CA LYS A 36 -12.74 -3.94 4.39
C LYS A 36 -11.75 -2.92 3.84
N THR A 37 -10.53 -3.38 3.59
CA THR A 37 -9.52 -2.59 2.88
C THR A 37 -9.99 -2.37 1.43
N ILE A 38 -9.52 -1.28 0.80
CA ILE A 38 -9.93 -0.92 -0.57
C ILE A 38 -9.77 -2.11 -1.54
N PRO A 39 -8.65 -2.87 -1.54
CA PRO A 39 -8.50 -4.03 -2.44
C PRO A 39 -9.51 -5.16 -2.20
N VAL A 40 -9.89 -5.41 -0.94
CA VAL A 40 -10.87 -6.44 -0.57
C VAL A 40 -12.31 -5.98 -0.80
N GLY A 41 -12.59 -4.68 -0.63
CA GLY A 41 -13.88 -4.10 -0.98
C GLY A 41 -14.13 -4.12 -2.49
N LEU A 42 -13.09 -3.95 -3.30
CA LEU A 42 -13.20 -3.93 -4.76
C LEU A 42 -13.66 -5.27 -5.35
N THR A 43 -13.30 -6.40 -4.74
CA THR A 43 -13.74 -7.72 -5.21
C THR A 43 -15.22 -7.97 -4.96
N GLY A 44 -15.86 -7.20 -4.07
CA GLY A 44 -17.32 -7.21 -3.90
C GLY A 44 -18.10 -6.62 -5.08
N PHE A 45 -17.44 -5.91 -6.00
CA PHE A 45 -18.06 -5.38 -7.22
C PHE A 45 -18.04 -6.35 -8.41
N ILE A 46 -17.38 -7.50 -8.26
CA ILE A 46 -17.45 -8.62 -9.19
C ILE A 46 -18.59 -9.51 -8.70
N THR A 47 -19.72 -9.51 -9.40
CA THR A 47 -20.96 -10.16 -8.96
C THR A 47 -21.52 -11.02 -10.08
N ALA A 48 -22.20 -12.11 -9.74
CA ALA A 48 -22.76 -13.07 -10.70
C ALA A 48 -23.75 -12.50 -11.74
N HIS A 49 -24.23 -11.27 -11.57
CA HIS A 49 -25.26 -10.66 -12.42
C HIS A 49 -24.75 -9.48 -13.26
N GLU A 50 -23.86 -8.65 -12.70
CA GLU A 50 -23.28 -7.50 -13.40
C GLU A 50 -21.97 -7.09 -12.72
N ASP A 51 -20.88 -7.08 -13.48
CA ASP A 51 -19.58 -6.63 -13.00
C ASP A 51 -19.44 -5.12 -13.17
N ARG A 52 -19.19 -4.41 -12.06
CA ARG A 52 -19.04 -2.96 -12.03
C ARG A 52 -17.60 -2.55 -12.29
N TRP A 53 -17.14 -2.76 -13.53
CA TRP A 53 -15.78 -2.44 -13.96
C TRP A 53 -15.40 -0.96 -13.76
N ASP A 54 -16.37 -0.07 -13.88
CA ASP A 54 -16.22 1.36 -13.58
C ASP A 54 -15.70 1.60 -12.16
N LEU A 55 -16.29 0.90 -11.18
CA LEU A 55 -15.91 1.01 -9.77
C LEU A 55 -14.60 0.26 -9.48
N ILE A 56 -14.38 -0.89 -10.11
CA ILE A 56 -13.16 -1.68 -9.94
C ILE A 56 -11.95 -0.88 -10.42
N PHE A 57 -11.99 -0.33 -11.63
CA PHE A 57 -10.87 0.45 -12.18
C PHE A 57 -10.65 1.76 -11.42
N SER A 58 -11.72 2.51 -11.10
CA SER A 58 -11.61 3.74 -10.31
C SER A 58 -11.04 3.49 -8.91
N GLY A 59 -11.53 2.46 -8.22
CA GLY A 59 -11.04 2.08 -6.90
C GLY A 59 -9.61 1.56 -6.92
N SER A 60 -9.19 0.88 -7.99
CA SER A 60 -7.81 0.39 -8.15
C SER A 60 -6.81 1.54 -8.32
N VAL A 61 -7.19 2.59 -9.06
CA VAL A 61 -6.40 3.83 -9.14
C VAL A 61 -6.32 4.48 -7.76
N MET A 62 -7.44 4.56 -7.04
CA MET A 62 -7.47 5.15 -5.70
C MET A 62 -6.64 4.35 -4.67
N ALA A 63 -6.66 3.02 -4.75
CA ALA A 63 -5.82 2.15 -3.93
C ALA A 63 -4.32 2.33 -4.18
N SER A 64 -3.95 2.78 -5.39
CA SER A 64 -2.55 3.01 -5.80
C SER A 64 -2.02 4.37 -5.34
N ILE A 65 -2.88 5.37 -5.10
CA ILE A 65 -2.49 6.72 -4.65
C ILE A 65 -1.58 6.70 -3.41
N PRO A 66 -1.93 6.02 -2.29
CA PRO A 66 -1.08 6.03 -1.11
C PRO A 66 0.30 5.42 -1.39
N VAL A 67 0.36 4.35 -2.20
CA VAL A 67 1.64 3.73 -2.60
C VAL A 67 2.49 4.73 -3.40
N LEU A 68 1.88 5.49 -4.32
CA LEU A 68 2.58 6.53 -5.08
C LEU A 68 3.09 7.66 -4.20
N ILE A 69 2.30 8.12 -3.23
CA ILE A 69 2.72 9.15 -2.27
C ILE A 69 3.94 8.66 -1.47
N PHE A 70 3.90 7.42 -0.99
CA PHE A 70 5.03 6.80 -0.28
C PHE A 70 6.26 6.69 -1.16
N PHE A 71 6.09 6.24 -2.41
CA PHE A 71 7.19 6.11 -3.35
C PHE A 71 7.91 7.45 -3.59
N ILE A 72 7.15 8.53 -3.82
CA ILE A 72 7.71 9.89 -3.97
C ILE A 72 8.46 10.32 -2.70
N TYR A 73 7.94 9.98 -1.52
CA TYR A 73 8.56 10.31 -0.24
C TYR A 73 9.86 9.54 0.02
N ILE A 74 9.95 8.29 -0.44
CA ILE A 74 11.13 7.43 -0.31
C ILE A 74 12.20 7.77 -1.34
N GLN A 75 11.80 8.21 -2.54
CA GLN A 75 12.71 8.51 -3.65
C GLN A 75 13.90 9.38 -3.23
N LYS A 76 13.69 10.40 -2.39
CA LYS A 76 14.77 11.26 -1.88
C LYS A 76 15.81 10.49 -1.05
N PHE A 77 15.36 9.55 -0.21
CA PHE A 77 16.23 8.72 0.61
C PHE A 77 16.96 7.66 -0.23
N LEU A 78 16.32 7.13 -1.29
CA LEU A 78 16.99 6.20 -2.21
C LEU A 78 18.09 6.90 -3.03
N ILE A 79 17.88 8.15 -3.44
CA ILE A 79 18.89 8.96 -4.14
C ILE A 79 20.07 9.29 -3.22
N GLU A 80 19.81 9.67 -1.97
CA GLU A 80 20.86 9.90 -0.96
C GLU A 80 21.63 8.61 -0.61
N ALA A 81 20.94 7.48 -0.49
CA ALA A 81 21.55 6.18 -0.21
C ALA A 81 22.46 5.70 -1.34
N TRP A 82 22.12 5.99 -2.60
CA TRP A 82 22.99 5.71 -3.77
C TRP A 82 24.29 6.52 -3.76
N GLY A 83 24.27 7.76 -3.28
CA GLY A 83 25.48 8.59 -3.14
C GLY A 83 26.38 8.18 -1.96
N ALA A 84 25.80 7.62 -0.90
CA ALA A 84 26.54 7.23 0.31
C ALA A 84 27.24 5.86 0.21
N GLY A 85 26.85 4.99 -0.74
CA GLY A 85 27.49 3.69 -0.97
C GLY A 85 28.65 3.71 -1.98
N GLY A 86 28.98 4.88 -2.53
CA GLY A 86 29.99 5.08 -3.58
C GLY A 86 31.33 5.64 -3.11
N VAL A 87 31.60 5.67 -1.80
CA VAL A 87 32.90 6.03 -1.22
C VAL A 87 33.33 5.06 -0.13
#